data_AF-A0A923ZHG7-F1
#
_entry.id   AF-A0A923ZHG7-F1
#
_cell.length_a   1.000
_cell.length_b   1.000
_cell.length_c   1.000
_cell.angle_alpha   90.00
_cell.angle_beta   90.00
_cell.angle_gamma   90.00
#
_symmetry.space_group_name_H-M   'P 1'
#
loop_
_entity.id
_entity.type
_entity.pdbx_description
1 polymer ?
#
loop_
_entity_poly.entity_id
_entity_poly.type
_entity_poly.pdbx_seq_one_letter_code
_entity_poly.pdbx_strand_id
1 'polypeptide(L)'
;MKKTVIILGSILIILIGACSKNSNNNNQYLQPHDANVMMDTMHAMITRMDAMTMTHDPEIDFAKMMTMHHEGAISMATVEIKLGKNDSLKRTAQKIITEQQKEIQQFKTILASLTVDNMDMEYMREQMEGMKKMDAIMDVQLVTGDIDNDFATLMMVHHQSAIDDASGYLHHGNNIQLKAIANNIIKSQTMEIQELGTWLKANRR
;
A
#
# COMPACT_ATOMS: atom_id res chain seq x y z
N MET A 1 0.41 -54.56 -52.90
CA MET A 1 -0.02 -53.40 -53.70
C MET A 1 0.25 -52.13 -52.88
N LYS A 2 1.34 -51.42 -53.16
CA LYS A 2 1.69 -50.16 -52.49
C LYS A 2 0.85 -49.05 -53.12
N LYS A 3 -0.01 -48.38 -52.35
CA LYS A 3 -0.73 -47.18 -52.80
C LYS A 3 -0.07 -45.95 -52.17
N THR A 4 0.66 -45.24 -53.00
CA THR A 4 1.27 -43.94 -52.73
C THR A 4 0.15 -42.90 -52.65
N VAL A 5 0.01 -42.21 -51.51
CA VAL A 5 -0.92 -41.08 -51.36
C VAL A 5 -0.12 -39.80 -51.57
N ILE A 6 -0.50 -39.04 -52.60
CA ILE A 6 0.01 -37.72 -52.93
C ILE A 6 -0.80 -36.72 -52.11
N ILE A 7 -0.18 -36.04 -51.14
CA ILE A 7 -0.80 -34.92 -50.43
C ILE A 7 -0.43 -33.65 -51.21
N LEU A 8 -1.42 -33.05 -51.87
CA LEU A 8 -1.31 -31.73 -52.48
C LEU A 8 -1.12 -30.68 -51.38
N GLY A 9 -0.05 -29.88 -51.52
CA GLY A 9 0.18 -28.70 -50.71
C GLY A 9 -0.79 -27.58 -51.07
N SER A 10 -1.65 -27.22 -50.10
CA SER A 10 -2.48 -26.03 -50.15
C SER A 10 -1.73 -24.87 -49.49
N ILE A 11 -1.20 -23.96 -50.29
CA ILE A 11 -0.64 -22.69 -49.83
C ILE A 11 -1.81 -21.82 -49.35
N LEU A 12 -1.94 -21.66 -48.03
CA LEU A 12 -2.88 -20.74 -47.41
C LEU A 12 -2.26 -19.34 -47.43
N ILE A 13 -2.70 -18.50 -48.37
CA ILE A 13 -2.39 -17.07 -48.40
C ILE A 13 -3.17 -16.42 -47.25
N ILE A 14 -2.50 -16.16 -46.13
CA ILE A 14 -3.07 -15.36 -45.04
C ILE A 14 -2.93 -13.90 -45.45
N LEU A 15 -4.04 -13.32 -45.90
CA LEU A 15 -4.21 -11.87 -46.08
C LEU A 15 -3.94 -11.18 -44.73
N ILE A 16 -2.95 -10.31 -44.74
CA ILE A 16 -2.55 -9.46 -43.61
C ILE A 16 -3.71 -8.50 -43.35
N GLY A 17 -4.55 -8.84 -42.38
CA GLY A 17 -5.44 -7.87 -41.75
C GLY A 17 -4.57 -6.90 -40.94
N ALA A 18 -4.21 -5.77 -41.53
CA ALA A 18 -3.68 -4.65 -40.78
C ALA A 18 -4.78 -4.16 -39.83
N CYS A 19 -4.80 -4.69 -38.61
CA CYS A 19 -5.53 -4.05 -37.53
C CYS A 19 -4.95 -2.65 -37.37
N SER A 20 -5.73 -1.64 -37.79
CA SER A 20 -5.51 -0.26 -37.39
C SER A 20 -5.46 -0.24 -35.87
N LYS A 21 -4.25 -0.15 -35.33
CA LYS A 21 -4.02 0.09 -33.91
C LYS A 21 -4.46 1.54 -33.72
N ASN A 22 -5.72 1.71 -33.31
CA ASN A 22 -6.20 2.99 -32.83
C ASN A 22 -5.38 3.29 -31.57
N SER A 23 -4.28 4.01 -31.74
CA SER A 23 -3.45 4.50 -30.67
C SER A 23 -4.27 5.56 -29.94
N ASN A 24 -5.11 5.12 -29.00
CA ASN A 24 -5.54 6.00 -27.92
C ASN A 24 -4.26 6.47 -27.24
N ASN A 25 -3.92 7.72 -27.52
CA ASN A 25 -2.81 8.44 -26.95
C ASN A 25 -3.12 8.73 -25.48
N ASN A 26 -3.15 7.69 -24.65
CA ASN A 26 -3.15 7.82 -23.21
C ASN A 26 -1.69 7.97 -22.79
N ASN A 27 -1.11 9.14 -23.08
CA ASN A 27 0.15 9.53 -22.50
C ASN A 27 -0.12 9.80 -21.02
N GLN A 28 -0.15 8.74 -20.20
CA GLN A 28 -0.17 8.88 -18.74
C GLN A 28 1.05 9.72 -18.38
N TYR A 29 0.80 10.96 -17.96
CA TYR A 29 1.87 11.87 -17.58
C TYR A 29 2.46 11.32 -16.29
N LEU A 30 3.66 10.73 -16.35
CA LEU A 30 4.38 10.33 -15.16
C LEU A 30 5.00 11.57 -14.54
N GLN A 31 4.71 11.79 -13.27
CA GLN A 31 5.34 12.86 -12.51
C GLN A 31 6.63 12.35 -11.86
N PRO A 32 7.71 13.15 -11.80
CA PRO A 32 8.85 12.84 -10.96
C PRO A 32 8.44 12.62 -9.50
N HIS A 33 9.02 11.61 -8.87
CA HIS A 33 8.70 11.16 -7.51
C HIS A 33 8.75 12.32 -6.48
N ASP A 34 9.87 13.03 -6.42
CA ASP A 34 10.12 14.12 -5.47
C ASP A 34 9.36 15.42 -5.79
N ALA A 35 8.59 15.44 -6.88
CA ALA A 35 7.70 16.56 -7.19
C ALA A 35 6.26 16.29 -6.75
N ASN A 36 5.94 15.04 -6.36
CA ASN A 36 4.58 14.61 -6.08
C ASN A 36 4.19 14.82 -4.62
N VAL A 37 3.14 15.59 -4.39
CA VAL A 37 2.70 15.97 -3.03
C VAL A 37 2.29 14.77 -2.16
N MET A 38 1.76 13.69 -2.75
CA MET A 38 1.44 12.48 -1.98
C MET A 38 2.72 11.75 -1.58
N MET A 39 3.69 11.65 -2.49
CA MET A 39 5.00 11.06 -2.18
C MET A 39 5.74 11.83 -1.10
N ASP A 40 5.66 13.16 -1.10
CA ASP A 40 6.24 13.98 -0.03
C ASP A 40 5.70 13.58 1.35
N THR A 41 4.39 13.27 1.45
CA THR A 41 3.82 12.80 2.72
C THR A 41 4.31 11.41 3.12
N MET A 42 4.55 10.52 2.14
CA MET A 42 5.11 9.19 2.41
C MET A 42 6.57 9.29 2.86
N HIS A 43 7.39 10.10 2.19
CA HIS A 43 8.77 10.38 2.59
C HIS A 43 8.88 10.95 4.00
N ALA A 44 7.98 11.87 4.36
CA ALA A 44 7.96 12.44 5.71
C ALA A 44 7.64 11.38 6.78
N MET A 45 6.72 10.45 6.48
CA MET A 45 6.42 9.33 7.36
C MET A 45 7.61 8.37 7.49
N ILE A 46 8.22 7.97 6.37
CA ILE A 46 9.40 7.09 6.34
C ILE A 46 10.56 7.71 7.14
N THR A 47 10.89 8.97 6.88
CA THR A 47 11.95 9.70 7.61
C THR A 47 11.73 9.68 9.12
N ARG A 48 10.46 9.81 9.55
CA ARG A 48 10.13 9.77 10.97
C ARG A 48 10.25 8.38 11.56
N MET A 49 9.83 7.35 10.82
CA MET A 49 9.98 5.95 11.22
C MET A 49 11.45 5.55 11.31
N ASP A 50 12.30 5.94 10.36
CA ASP A 50 13.74 5.69 10.37
C ASP A 50 14.47 6.33 11.55
N ALA A 51 13.96 7.48 12.01
CA ALA A 51 14.50 8.19 13.17
C ALA A 51 14.07 7.56 14.52
N MET A 52 13.17 6.58 14.53
CA MET A 52 12.72 5.94 15.76
C MET A 52 13.83 5.08 16.36
N THR A 53 14.07 5.25 17.65
CA THR A 53 14.89 4.31 18.43
C THR A 53 14.07 3.06 18.76
N MET A 54 14.43 1.93 18.14
CA MET A 54 13.80 0.64 18.37
C MET A 54 14.15 0.08 19.75
N THR A 55 13.16 -0.44 20.48
CA THR A 55 13.40 -1.17 21.73
C THR A 55 13.67 -2.65 21.48
N HIS A 56 13.35 -3.13 20.27
CA HIS A 56 13.28 -4.52 19.84
C HIS A 56 12.24 -5.34 20.61
N ASP A 57 11.28 -4.65 21.21
CA ASP A 57 10.17 -5.27 21.93
C ASP A 57 8.94 -5.24 21.03
N PRO A 58 8.37 -6.39 20.64
CA PRO A 58 7.25 -6.45 19.72
C PRO A 58 6.06 -5.59 20.13
N GLU A 59 5.78 -5.49 21.43
CA GLU A 59 4.61 -4.76 21.93
C GLU A 59 4.76 -3.26 21.76
N ILE A 60 5.97 -2.77 22.06
CA ILE A 60 6.29 -1.34 22.07
C ILE A 60 6.57 -0.87 20.65
N ASP A 61 7.38 -1.60 19.90
CA ASP A 61 7.81 -1.18 18.58
C ASP A 61 6.64 -1.24 17.58
N PHE A 62 5.83 -2.30 17.59
CA PHE A 62 4.62 -2.37 16.75
C PHE A 62 3.70 -1.17 16.99
N ALA A 63 3.36 -0.89 18.26
CA ALA A 63 2.43 0.17 18.58
C ALA A 63 2.98 1.57 18.22
N LYS A 64 4.29 1.81 18.41
CA LYS A 64 4.92 3.08 18.03
C LYS A 64 5.03 3.23 16.52
N MET A 65 5.47 2.18 15.82
CA MET A 65 5.63 2.19 14.37
C MET A 65 4.30 2.37 13.68
N MET A 66 3.29 1.58 14.04
CA MET A 66 1.95 1.71 13.48
C MET A 66 1.30 3.06 13.80
N THR A 67 1.63 3.68 14.95
CA THR A 67 1.18 5.05 15.24
C THR A 67 1.73 6.06 14.23
N MET A 68 3.04 6.02 13.92
CA MET A 68 3.65 6.94 12.95
C MET A 68 3.21 6.64 11.52
N HIS A 69 3.06 5.35 11.19
CA HIS A 69 2.55 4.89 9.92
C HIS A 69 1.13 5.42 9.67
N HIS A 70 0.24 5.32 10.67
CA HIS A 70 -1.11 5.90 10.60
C HIS A 70 -1.14 7.43 10.49
N GLU A 71 -0.23 8.13 11.16
CA GLU A 71 -0.09 9.58 11.00
C GLU A 71 0.29 9.96 9.54
N GLY A 72 1.04 9.10 8.84
CA GLY A 72 1.32 9.21 7.40
C GLY A 72 0.06 9.09 6.55
N ALA A 73 -0.74 8.03 6.76
CA ALA A 73 -2.00 7.86 6.02
C ALA A 73 -3.01 8.99 6.28
N ILE A 74 -3.11 9.50 7.51
CA ILE A 74 -3.93 10.68 7.82
C ILE A 74 -3.47 11.90 7.03
N SER A 75 -2.14 12.08 6.87
CA SER A 75 -1.57 13.17 6.09
C SER A 75 -1.94 13.05 4.61
N MET A 76 -1.78 11.87 4.01
CA MET A 76 -2.20 11.58 2.62
C MET A 76 -3.70 11.81 2.42
N ALA A 77 -4.54 11.29 3.32
CA ALA A 77 -5.99 11.44 3.26
C ALA A 77 -6.41 12.93 3.39
N THR A 78 -5.67 13.73 4.15
CA THR A 78 -5.90 15.17 4.24
C THR A 78 -5.58 15.88 2.92
N VAL A 79 -4.52 15.46 2.21
CA VAL A 79 -4.21 15.98 0.87
C VAL A 79 -5.33 15.64 -0.11
N GLU A 80 -5.83 14.40 -0.10
CA GLU A 80 -6.96 13.97 -0.94
C GLU A 80 -8.22 14.81 -0.68
N ILE A 81 -8.60 15.00 0.57
CA ILE A 81 -9.77 15.83 0.92
C ILE A 81 -9.62 17.26 0.38
N LYS A 82 -8.41 17.83 0.49
CA LYS A 82 -8.13 19.22 0.12
C LYS A 82 -8.01 19.43 -1.39
N LEU A 83 -7.30 18.54 -2.08
CA LEU A 83 -6.85 18.73 -3.47
C LEU A 83 -7.50 17.77 -4.47
N GLY A 84 -8.03 16.64 -3.99
CA GLY A 84 -8.75 15.66 -4.80
C GLY A 84 -10.02 16.24 -5.41
N LYS A 85 -10.54 15.56 -6.42
CA LYS A 85 -11.73 15.95 -7.17
C LYS A 85 -12.82 14.89 -7.09
N ASN A 86 -12.50 13.66 -6.72
CA ASN A 86 -13.47 12.58 -6.64
C ASN A 86 -14.15 12.52 -5.27
N ASP A 87 -15.44 12.83 -5.21
CA ASP A 87 -16.21 12.79 -3.96
C ASP A 87 -16.21 11.43 -3.27
N SER A 88 -16.08 10.33 -4.03
CA SER A 88 -16.01 8.99 -3.43
C SER A 88 -14.69 8.80 -2.69
N LEU A 89 -13.56 9.16 -3.31
CA LEU A 89 -12.25 9.06 -2.65
C LEU A 89 -12.13 10.01 -1.46
N LYS A 90 -12.70 11.21 -1.52
CA LYS A 90 -12.77 12.09 -0.33
C LYS A 90 -13.53 11.45 0.83
N ARG A 91 -14.60 10.69 0.56
CA ARG A 91 -15.31 9.93 1.60
C ARG A 91 -14.46 8.78 2.13
N THR A 92 -13.78 8.04 1.27
CA THR A 92 -12.84 6.99 1.67
C THR A 92 -11.71 7.57 2.53
N ALA A 93 -11.12 8.70 2.13
CA ALA A 93 -10.11 9.42 2.91
C ALA A 93 -10.62 9.85 4.29
N GLN A 94 -11.83 10.39 4.38
CA GLN A 94 -12.43 10.76 5.68
C GLN A 94 -12.67 9.53 6.58
N LYS A 95 -13.04 8.39 6.01
CA LYS A 95 -13.18 7.12 6.72
C LYS A 95 -11.82 6.67 7.27
N ILE A 96 -10.78 6.64 6.44
CA ILE A 96 -9.41 6.29 6.84
C ILE A 96 -8.94 7.17 8.01
N ILE A 97 -9.13 8.50 7.92
CA ILE A 97 -8.77 9.42 9.02
C ILE A 97 -9.46 9.02 10.32
N THR A 98 -10.77 8.78 10.27
CA THR A 98 -11.57 8.47 11.45
C THR A 98 -11.14 7.15 12.10
N GLU A 99 -10.94 6.12 11.29
CA GLU A 99 -10.56 4.77 11.76
C GLU A 99 -9.14 4.77 12.32
N GLN A 100 -8.18 5.38 11.62
CA GLN A 100 -6.78 5.40 12.07
C GLN A 100 -6.55 6.33 13.28
N GLN A 101 -7.28 7.44 13.41
CA GLN A 101 -7.24 8.26 14.64
C GLN A 101 -7.71 7.46 15.87
N LYS A 102 -8.74 6.63 15.70
CA LYS A 102 -9.22 5.75 16.78
C LYS A 102 -8.14 4.74 17.17
N GLU A 103 -7.50 4.10 16.20
CA GLU A 103 -6.43 3.12 16.44
C GLU A 103 -5.20 3.76 17.10
N ILE A 104 -4.79 4.96 16.67
CA ILE A 104 -3.73 5.75 17.34
C ILE A 104 -4.06 5.97 18.82
N GLN A 105 -5.31 6.30 19.15
CA GLN A 105 -5.71 6.49 20.54
C GLN A 105 -5.64 5.19 21.35
N GLN A 106 -5.97 4.06 20.73
CA GLN A 106 -5.83 2.74 21.35
C GLN A 106 -4.36 2.40 21.60
N PHE A 107 -3.48 2.60 20.61
CA PHE A 107 -2.03 2.40 20.76
C PHE A 107 -1.45 3.27 21.88
N LYS A 108 -1.77 4.57 21.92
CA LYS A 108 -1.34 5.48 22.98
C LYS A 108 -1.78 5.01 24.37
N THR A 109 -3.00 4.51 24.48
CA THR A 109 -3.54 4.01 25.75
C THR A 109 -2.79 2.76 26.21
N ILE A 110 -2.53 1.82 25.30
CA ILE A 110 -1.81 0.59 25.63
C ILE A 110 -0.35 0.91 25.97
N LEU A 111 0.33 1.70 25.15
CA LEU A 111 1.73 2.11 25.36
C LEU A 111 1.98 2.75 26.73
N ALA A 112 1.01 3.51 27.26
CA ALA A 112 1.13 4.12 28.59
C ALA A 112 1.22 3.10 29.74
N SER A 113 0.87 1.83 29.48
CA SER A 113 0.92 0.73 30.45
C SER A 113 2.08 -0.25 30.23
N LEU A 114 2.83 -0.12 29.13
CA LEU A 114 3.89 -1.05 28.75
C LEU A 114 5.25 -0.60 29.26
N THR A 115 6.09 -1.58 29.58
CA THR A 115 7.54 -1.42 29.81
C THR A 115 8.27 -2.41 28.93
N VAL A 116 9.51 -2.10 28.53
CA VAL A 116 10.32 -3.04 27.75
C VAL A 116 10.60 -4.26 28.61
N ASP A 117 10.10 -5.42 28.20
CA ASP A 117 10.23 -6.67 28.96
C ASP A 117 10.53 -7.90 28.09
N ASN A 118 10.39 -7.79 26.76
CA ASN A 118 10.62 -8.89 25.84
C ASN A 118 11.33 -8.43 24.56
N MET A 119 12.66 -8.47 24.56
CA MET A 119 13.44 -8.23 23.34
C MET A 119 13.40 -9.46 22.41
N ASP A 120 12.96 -9.26 21.17
CA ASP A 120 12.86 -10.29 20.14
C ASP A 120 13.64 -9.90 18.87
N MET A 121 14.76 -10.60 18.66
CA MET A 121 15.65 -10.35 17.51
C MET A 121 15.09 -10.85 16.18
N GLU A 122 14.21 -11.86 16.21
CA GLU A 122 13.57 -12.35 15.00
C GLU A 122 12.48 -11.38 14.54
N TYR A 123 11.73 -10.81 15.50
CA TYR A 123 10.80 -9.72 15.21
C TYR A 123 11.52 -8.50 14.62
N MET A 124 12.68 -8.10 15.19
CA MET A 124 13.51 -7.03 14.64
C MET A 124 13.89 -7.33 13.17
N ARG A 125 14.29 -8.57 12.87
CA ARG A 125 14.64 -8.99 11.50
C ARG A 125 13.44 -8.91 10.57
N GLU A 126 12.28 -9.41 10.98
CA GLU A 126 11.05 -9.37 10.16
C GLU A 126 10.62 -7.93 9.86
N GLN A 127 10.66 -7.04 10.86
CA GLN A 127 10.39 -5.61 10.66
C GLN A 127 11.36 -4.95 9.67
N MET A 128 12.66 -5.20 9.79
CA MET A 128 13.65 -4.65 8.85
C MET A 128 13.40 -5.11 7.42
N GLU A 129 13.02 -6.37 7.21
CA GLU A 129 12.69 -6.88 5.88
C GLU A 129 11.39 -6.24 5.33
N GLY A 130 10.40 -6.00 6.20
CA GLY A 130 9.19 -5.25 5.85
C GLY A 130 9.51 -3.83 5.37
N MET A 131 10.33 -3.09 6.12
CA MET A 131 10.75 -1.74 5.74
C MET A 131 11.53 -1.72 4.43
N LYS A 132 12.50 -2.63 4.23
CA LYS A 132 13.24 -2.75 2.96
C LYS A 132 12.33 -3.06 1.78
N LYS A 133 11.33 -3.92 1.98
CA LYS A 133 10.34 -4.24 0.94
C LYS A 133 9.52 -3.00 0.58
N MET A 134 9.07 -2.25 1.59
CA MET A 134 8.33 -1.01 1.38
C MET A 134 9.16 0.03 0.62
N ASP A 135 10.41 0.23 1.03
CA ASP A 135 11.38 1.12 0.38
C ASP A 135 11.57 0.76 -1.11
N ALA A 136 11.86 -0.51 -1.39
CA ALA A 136 12.04 -1.00 -2.75
C ALA A 136 10.77 -0.87 -3.63
N ILE A 137 9.57 -1.00 -3.05
CA ILE A 137 8.31 -0.77 -3.78
C ILE A 137 8.14 0.73 -4.06
N MET A 138 8.42 1.58 -3.07
CA MET A 138 8.27 3.03 -3.18
C MET A 138 9.15 3.61 -4.28
N ASP A 139 10.43 3.20 -4.32
CA ASP A 139 11.43 3.65 -5.30
C ASP A 139 10.98 3.48 -6.76
N VAL A 140 10.17 2.46 -7.04
CA VAL A 140 9.70 2.12 -8.38
C VAL A 140 8.22 2.43 -8.59
N GLN A 141 7.55 2.97 -7.57
CA GLN A 141 6.12 3.24 -7.64
C GLN A 141 5.86 4.41 -8.59
N LEU A 142 5.02 4.15 -9.60
CA LEU A 142 4.64 5.15 -10.58
C LEU A 142 3.57 6.06 -10.01
N VAL A 143 3.75 7.37 -10.21
CA VAL A 143 2.80 8.44 -9.86
C VAL A 143 2.56 9.36 -11.05
N THR A 144 1.40 9.99 -11.08
CA THR A 144 0.86 10.67 -12.26
C THR A 144 0.67 12.18 -12.08
N GLY A 145 0.58 12.64 -10.83
CA GLY A 145 0.18 14.00 -10.47
C GLY A 145 -1.32 14.22 -10.45
N ASP A 146 -2.13 13.23 -10.86
CA ASP A 146 -3.56 13.23 -10.57
C ASP A 146 -3.76 12.80 -9.12
N ILE A 147 -4.16 13.75 -8.26
CA ILE A 147 -4.32 13.55 -6.81
C ILE A 147 -5.19 12.34 -6.49
N ASP A 148 -6.30 12.14 -7.21
CA ASP A 148 -7.23 11.04 -6.98
C ASP A 148 -6.55 9.69 -7.32
N ASN A 149 -5.80 9.65 -8.42
CA ASN A 149 -5.09 8.45 -8.87
C ASN A 149 -3.92 8.09 -7.94
N ASP A 150 -3.13 9.10 -7.58
CA ASP A 150 -1.95 8.94 -6.75
C ASP A 150 -2.37 8.58 -5.32
N PHE A 151 -3.43 9.18 -4.78
CA PHE A 151 -3.99 8.80 -3.48
C PHE A 151 -4.34 7.32 -3.45
N ALA A 152 -5.14 6.84 -4.41
CA ALA A 152 -5.58 5.45 -4.43
C ALA A 152 -4.39 4.49 -4.64
N THR A 153 -3.44 4.84 -5.50
CA THR A 153 -2.27 4.01 -5.81
C THR A 153 -1.35 3.88 -4.59
N LEU A 154 -1.02 5.00 -3.96
CA LEU A 154 -0.06 5.05 -2.86
C LEU A 154 -0.67 4.56 -1.55
N MET A 155 -1.94 4.85 -1.30
CA MET A 155 -2.62 4.36 -0.10
C MET A 155 -2.75 2.83 -0.12
N MET A 156 -2.85 2.19 -1.30
CA MET A 156 -2.78 0.73 -1.39
C MET A 156 -1.42 0.18 -0.97
N VAL A 157 -0.32 0.79 -1.43
CA VAL A 157 1.05 0.39 -1.05
C VAL A 157 1.27 0.59 0.45
N HIS A 158 0.90 1.76 0.95
CA HIS A 158 0.91 2.07 2.38
C HIS A 158 0.13 1.01 3.17
N HIS A 159 -1.11 0.71 2.78
CA HIS A 159 -1.91 -0.28 3.49
C HIS A 159 -1.32 -1.68 3.47
N GLN A 160 -0.66 -2.09 2.37
CA GLN A 160 0.00 -3.39 2.33
C GLN A 160 1.14 -3.47 3.35
N SER A 161 1.92 -2.40 3.52
CA SER A 161 2.98 -2.33 4.54
C SER A 161 2.41 -2.49 5.96
N ALA A 162 1.28 -1.83 6.26
CA ALA A 162 0.64 -1.98 7.56
C ALA A 162 0.07 -3.39 7.81
N ILE A 163 -0.43 -4.07 6.77
CA ILE A 163 -0.87 -5.48 6.86
C ILE A 163 0.32 -6.39 7.14
N ASP A 164 1.44 -6.16 6.46
CA ASP A 164 2.67 -6.95 6.63
C ASP A 164 3.21 -6.77 8.07
N ASP A 165 3.30 -5.54 8.58
CA ASP A 165 3.74 -5.26 9.95
C ASP A 165 2.79 -5.85 11.01
N ALA A 166 1.48 -5.68 10.84
CA ALA A 166 0.48 -6.28 11.73
C ALA A 166 0.56 -7.82 11.73
N SER A 167 0.87 -8.43 10.58
CA SER A 167 1.06 -9.88 10.48
C SER A 167 2.33 -10.33 11.21
N GLY A 168 3.44 -9.61 11.04
CA GLY A 168 4.67 -9.86 11.80
C GLY A 168 4.46 -9.76 13.30
N TYR A 169 3.75 -8.72 13.76
CA TYR A 169 3.38 -8.61 15.17
C TYR A 169 2.55 -9.81 15.67
N LEU A 170 1.66 -10.39 14.85
CA LEU A 170 0.89 -11.58 15.28
C LEU A 170 1.76 -12.83 15.50
N HIS A 171 2.91 -12.94 14.82
CA HIS A 171 3.87 -14.02 15.02
C HIS A 171 4.61 -13.90 16.37
N HIS A 172 4.90 -12.68 16.82
CA HIS A 172 5.82 -12.39 17.93
C HIS A 172 5.15 -11.85 19.20
N GLY A 173 4.11 -11.05 19.04
CA GLY A 173 3.40 -10.37 20.12
C GLY A 173 2.49 -11.29 20.92
N ASN A 174 2.31 -10.95 22.19
CA ASN A 174 1.50 -11.68 23.16
C ASN A 174 0.40 -10.82 23.79
N ASN A 175 0.45 -9.49 23.69
CA ASN A 175 -0.59 -8.62 24.22
C ASN A 175 -1.91 -8.81 23.46
N ILE A 176 -2.92 -9.32 24.16
CA ILE A 176 -4.23 -9.67 23.58
C ILE A 176 -4.91 -8.45 22.93
N GLN A 177 -4.78 -7.26 23.52
CA GLN A 177 -5.39 -6.04 22.95
C GLN A 177 -4.69 -5.62 21.67
N LEU A 178 -3.36 -5.65 21.63
CA LEU A 178 -2.61 -5.35 20.42
C LEU A 178 -2.84 -6.41 19.33
N LYS A 179 -2.97 -7.70 19.68
CA LYS A 179 -3.35 -8.75 18.70
C LYS A 179 -4.74 -8.51 18.14
N ALA A 180 -5.69 -8.04 18.95
CA ALA A 180 -7.01 -7.67 18.46
C ALA A 180 -6.96 -6.46 17.51
N ILE A 181 -6.15 -5.44 17.82
CA ILE A 181 -5.94 -4.28 16.94
C ILE A 181 -5.26 -4.71 15.63
N ALA A 182 -4.20 -5.52 15.69
CA ALA A 182 -3.51 -6.04 14.51
C ALA A 182 -4.45 -6.81 13.57
N ASN A 183 -5.30 -7.69 14.10
CA ASN A 183 -6.32 -8.38 13.30
C ASN A 183 -7.33 -7.41 12.68
N ASN A 184 -7.72 -6.35 13.40
CA ASN A 184 -8.62 -5.33 12.86
C ASN A 184 -7.96 -4.56 11.72
N ILE A 185 -6.69 -4.16 11.87
CA ILE A 185 -5.89 -3.50 10.82
C ILE A 185 -5.81 -4.37 9.58
N ILE A 186 -5.44 -5.65 9.72
CA ILE A 186 -5.36 -6.58 8.59
C ILE A 186 -6.70 -6.62 7.85
N LYS A 187 -7.80 -6.74 8.59
CA LYS A 187 -9.15 -6.81 8.01
C LYS A 187 -9.55 -5.50 7.32
N SER A 188 -9.46 -4.36 8.00
CA SER A 188 -9.91 -3.06 7.47
C SER A 188 -9.09 -2.66 6.26
N GLN A 189 -7.76 -2.72 6.36
CA GLN A 189 -6.86 -2.29 5.30
C GLN A 189 -6.91 -3.22 4.09
N THR A 190 -7.19 -4.52 4.27
CA THR A 190 -7.47 -5.42 3.14
C THR A 190 -8.72 -4.98 2.36
N MET A 191 -9.79 -4.59 3.06
CA MET A 191 -11.01 -4.10 2.40
C MET A 191 -10.76 -2.76 1.70
N GLU A 192 -9.97 -1.87 2.28
CA GLU A 192 -9.63 -0.57 1.69
C GLU A 192 -8.75 -0.72 0.44
N ILE A 193 -7.77 -1.63 0.45
CA ILE A 193 -7.00 -1.98 -0.76
C ILE A 193 -7.93 -2.45 -1.88
N GLN A 194 -8.94 -3.27 -1.57
CA GLN A 194 -9.91 -3.75 -2.56
C GLN A 194 -10.79 -2.62 -3.09
N GLU A 195 -11.23 -1.71 -2.22
CA GLU A 195 -12.03 -0.53 -2.59
C GLU A 195 -11.23 0.39 -3.54
N LEU A 196 -10.03 0.78 -3.15
CA LEU A 196 -9.14 1.65 -3.93
C LEU A 196 -8.74 0.99 -5.26
N GLY A 197 -8.40 -0.30 -5.24
CA GLY A 197 -8.06 -1.05 -6.44
C GLY A 197 -9.24 -1.21 -7.40
N THR A 198 -10.46 -1.33 -6.87
CA THR A 198 -11.69 -1.33 -7.69
C THR A 198 -11.92 0.04 -8.31
N TRP A 199 -11.74 1.11 -7.52
CA TRP A 199 -11.84 2.48 -8.03
C TRP A 199 -10.83 2.75 -9.15
N LEU A 200 -9.56 2.36 -8.98
CA LEU A 200 -8.52 2.51 -10.01
C LEU A 200 -8.86 1.76 -11.29
N LYS A 201 -9.40 0.54 -11.19
CA LYS A 201 -9.84 -0.24 -12.37
C LYS A 201 -11.00 0.43 -13.12
N ALA A 202 -11.95 1.01 -12.39
CA ALA A 202 -13.10 1.70 -12.96
C ALA A 202 -12.74 3.07 -13.56
N ASN A 203 -11.66 3.69 -13.09
CA ASN A 203 -11.23 5.03 -13.46
C ASN A 203 -9.86 5.06 -14.16
N ARG A 204 -9.49 3.98 -14.85
CA ARG A 204 -8.24 3.93 -15.63
C ARG A 204 -8.19 5.09 -16.61
N ARG A 205 -7.23 5.99 -16.40
CA ARG A 205 -6.87 7.08 -17.32
C ARG A 205 -5.55 6.74 -17.96
#